data_AF-A0A2I1H6X1-F1
#
_entry.id   AF-A0A2I1H6X1-F1
#
_cell.length_a   1.000
_cell.length_b   1.000
_cell.length_c   1.000
_cell.angle_alpha   90.00
_cell.angle_beta   90.00
_cell.angle_gamma   90.00
#
_symmetry.space_group_name_H-M   'P 1'
#
loop_
_entity.id
_entity.type
_entity.pdbx_description
1 polymer ?
#
loop_
_entity_poly.entity_id
_entity_poly.type
_entity_poly.pdbx_seq_one_letter_code
_entity_poly.pdbx_strand_id
1 'polypeptide(L)'
;MNHNKYDGTIHPEVWVRQIRLSFYDQNNEKIKNEQEIVDYCKLLIHPSIKISSETNSFVGLINDLKLDASYDAFKKSIKKNLQELKFNYIIDKDDKSLKFLNNFKRLCYEGEITEFGERKRLLLNALSKGSLQHSLIDNKFDKINSMEELFKYFYESLLDEPKTVKNGSYITLKHVATGKYLSICDDTYDKYEGGSVYLIILLTTLYIL
;
A
#
# COMPACT_ATOMS: atom_id res chain seq x y z
N MET A 1 -28.65 7.98 -14.18
CA MET A 1 -27.21 7.80 -13.88
C MET A 1 -26.54 7.21 -15.12
N ASN A 2 -25.26 7.51 -15.37
CA ASN A 2 -24.47 6.80 -16.38
C ASN A 2 -23.64 5.75 -15.64
N HIS A 3 -23.94 4.47 -15.84
CA HIS A 3 -23.25 3.37 -15.17
C HIS A 3 -22.13 2.83 -16.04
N ASN A 4 -20.97 2.57 -15.43
CA ASN A 4 -19.83 2.02 -16.15
C ASN A 4 -20.19 0.64 -16.72
N LYS A 5 -19.95 0.45 -18.02
CA LYS A 5 -20.07 -0.85 -18.66
C LYS A 5 -19.03 -1.83 -18.09
N TYR A 6 -19.32 -3.12 -18.17
CA TYR A 6 -18.32 -4.15 -17.88
C TYR A 6 -17.62 -4.59 -19.17
N ASP A 7 -16.31 -4.41 -19.23
CA ASP A 7 -15.44 -4.72 -20.37
C ASP A 7 -14.25 -5.63 -19.99
N GLY A 8 -14.29 -6.21 -18.78
CA GLY A 8 -13.20 -7.00 -18.21
C GLY A 8 -12.11 -6.19 -17.49
N THR A 9 -12.17 -4.86 -17.44
CA THR A 9 -11.13 -4.02 -16.80
C THR A 9 -11.30 -3.85 -15.28
N ILE A 10 -12.31 -4.48 -14.66
CA ILE A 10 -12.68 -4.33 -13.25
C ILE A 10 -13.06 -5.69 -12.64
N HIS A 11 -12.80 -5.89 -11.34
CA HIS A 11 -13.15 -7.12 -10.63
C HIS A 11 -14.69 -7.32 -10.58
N PRO A 12 -15.25 -8.48 -10.96
CA PRO A 12 -16.70 -8.68 -11.06
C PRO A 12 -17.49 -8.32 -9.79
N GLU A 13 -17.02 -8.75 -8.61
CA GLU A 13 -17.66 -8.43 -7.32
C GLU A 13 -17.69 -6.92 -7.03
N VAL A 14 -16.64 -6.20 -7.44
CA VAL A 14 -16.53 -4.75 -7.23
C VAL A 14 -17.51 -4.01 -8.15
N TRP A 15 -17.59 -4.42 -9.41
CA TRP A 15 -18.51 -3.84 -10.39
C TRP A 15 -19.98 -4.12 -10.03
N VAL A 16 -20.34 -5.39 -9.76
CA VAL A 16 -21.71 -5.76 -9.35
C VAL A 16 -22.11 -5.02 -8.07
N ARG A 17 -21.19 -4.84 -7.11
CA ARG A 17 -21.43 -4.03 -5.90
C ARG A 17 -21.67 -2.56 -6.22
N GLN A 18 -20.92 -1.95 -7.15
CA GLN A 18 -21.14 -0.56 -7.58
C GLN A 18 -22.53 -0.38 -8.21
N ILE A 19 -22.93 -1.28 -9.12
CA ILE A 19 -24.28 -1.23 -9.72
C ILE A 19 -25.36 -1.42 -8.64
N ARG A 20 -25.19 -2.39 -7.73
CA ARG A 20 -26.15 -2.61 -6.64
C ARG A 20 -26.30 -1.40 -5.70
N LEU A 21 -25.20 -0.72 -5.36
CA LEU A 21 -25.25 0.50 -4.54
C LEU A 21 -26.02 1.64 -5.24
N SER A 22 -25.85 1.80 -6.55
CA SER A 22 -26.56 2.84 -7.33
C SER A 22 -28.09 2.72 -7.31
N PHE A 23 -28.64 1.56 -6.92
CA PHE A 23 -30.08 1.34 -6.72
C PHE A 23 -30.56 1.58 -5.28
N TYR A 24 -29.66 1.66 -4.29
CA TYR A 24 -29.99 2.07 -2.92
C TYR A 24 -29.88 3.59 -2.72
N ASP A 25 -28.96 4.26 -3.42
CA ASP A 25 -28.76 5.71 -3.33
C ASP A 25 -29.87 6.55 -4.02
N GLN A 26 -30.84 5.87 -4.65
CA GLN A 26 -32.03 6.51 -5.23
C GLN A 26 -33.18 6.44 -4.24
N ASN A 27 -33.85 7.58 -4.01
CA ASN A 27 -35.05 7.70 -3.16
C ASN A 27 -36.32 7.03 -3.77
N ASN A 28 -36.18 5.86 -4.39
CA ASN A 28 -37.24 5.14 -5.05
C ASN A 28 -37.91 4.16 -4.09
N GLU A 29 -39.22 4.31 -3.87
CA GLU A 29 -40.06 3.47 -3.01
C GLU A 29 -40.21 2.01 -3.48
N LYS A 30 -39.52 1.62 -4.56
CA LYS A 30 -39.46 0.26 -5.08
C LYS A 30 -38.07 -0.31 -4.90
N ILE A 31 -37.93 -1.17 -3.88
CA ILE A 31 -36.83 -2.13 -3.78
C ILE A 31 -36.89 -3.00 -5.04
N LYS A 32 -35.91 -2.83 -5.94
CA LYS A 32 -35.72 -3.78 -7.05
C LYS A 32 -35.34 -5.14 -6.49
N ASN A 33 -35.98 -6.19 -6.98
CA ASN A 33 -35.55 -7.56 -6.72
C ASN A 33 -34.19 -7.81 -7.40
N GLU A 34 -33.50 -8.88 -6.96
CA GLU A 34 -32.18 -9.24 -7.47
C GLU A 34 -32.17 -9.48 -9.00
N GLN A 35 -33.22 -10.13 -9.52
CA GLN A 35 -33.38 -10.41 -10.96
C GLN A 35 -33.37 -9.13 -11.80
N GLU A 36 -34.15 -8.11 -11.43
CA GLU A 36 -34.20 -6.82 -12.15
C GLU A 36 -32.85 -6.09 -12.18
N ILE A 37 -32.00 -6.31 -11.17
CA ILE A 37 -30.65 -5.73 -11.12
C ILE A 37 -29.70 -6.59 -11.97
N VAL A 38 -29.81 -7.92 -11.92
CA VAL A 38 -29.01 -8.85 -12.74
C VAL A 38 -29.28 -8.67 -14.23
N ASP A 39 -30.53 -8.58 -14.66
CA ASP A 39 -30.87 -8.32 -16.07
C ASP A 39 -30.46 -6.91 -16.50
N TYR A 40 -30.54 -5.91 -15.61
CA TYR A 40 -29.97 -4.60 -15.89
C TYR A 40 -28.44 -4.64 -16.04
N CYS A 41 -27.74 -5.44 -15.24
CA CYS A 41 -26.30 -5.68 -15.41
C CYS A 41 -25.99 -6.35 -16.76
N LYS A 42 -26.79 -7.32 -17.23
CA LYS A 42 -26.62 -7.95 -18.56
C LYS A 42 -26.59 -6.91 -19.69
N LEU A 43 -27.41 -5.85 -19.60
CA LEU A 43 -27.45 -4.75 -20.57
C LEU A 43 -26.21 -3.82 -20.53
N LEU A 44 -25.40 -3.89 -19.48
CA LEU A 44 -24.17 -3.10 -19.32
C LEU A 44 -22.88 -3.87 -19.66
N ILE A 45 -22.96 -5.18 -19.89
CA ILE A 45 -21.81 -6.02 -20.23
C ILE A 45 -21.46 -5.87 -21.72
N HIS A 46 -20.16 -5.81 -22.03
CA HIS A 46 -19.67 -5.67 -23.40
C HIS A 46 -20.00 -6.94 -24.23
N PRO A 47 -20.60 -6.85 -25.43
CA PRO A 47 -21.10 -8.02 -26.18
C PRO A 47 -20.09 -9.11 -26.59
N SER A 48 -18.78 -8.89 -26.37
CA SER A 48 -17.76 -9.95 -26.53
C SER A 48 -17.76 -10.95 -25.37
N ILE A 49 -18.22 -10.55 -24.19
CA ILE A 49 -18.25 -11.34 -22.95
C ILE A 49 -19.57 -12.08 -22.90
N LYS A 50 -19.53 -13.41 -22.74
CA LYS A 50 -20.72 -14.26 -22.78
C LYS A 50 -21.21 -14.57 -21.36
N ILE A 51 -22.49 -14.31 -21.14
CA ILE A 51 -23.23 -14.60 -19.89
C ILE A 51 -24.29 -15.65 -20.20
N SER A 52 -24.58 -16.53 -19.24
CA SER A 52 -25.64 -17.53 -19.38
C SER A 52 -27.02 -16.88 -19.47
N SER A 53 -27.93 -17.44 -20.27
CA SER A 53 -29.35 -17.06 -20.28
C SER A 53 -29.98 -17.25 -18.90
N GLU A 54 -29.63 -18.36 -18.25
CA GLU A 54 -30.20 -18.82 -16.97
C GLU A 54 -29.69 -18.03 -15.75
N THR A 55 -28.69 -17.16 -15.94
CA THR A 55 -28.09 -16.39 -14.84
C THR A 55 -29.09 -15.39 -14.27
N ASN A 56 -29.49 -15.63 -13.02
CA ASN A 56 -30.63 -15.02 -12.34
C ASN A 56 -30.29 -14.47 -10.93
N SER A 57 -29.00 -14.45 -10.59
CA SER A 57 -28.47 -14.02 -9.30
C SER A 57 -27.13 -13.31 -9.45
N PHE A 58 -26.76 -12.49 -8.47
CA PHE A 58 -25.46 -11.84 -8.40
C PHE A 58 -24.33 -12.87 -8.37
N VAL A 59 -24.52 -14.00 -7.69
CA VAL A 59 -23.52 -15.08 -7.62
C VAL A 59 -23.35 -15.76 -8.98
N GLY A 60 -24.44 -16.09 -9.67
CA GLY A 60 -24.38 -16.62 -11.04
C GLY A 60 -23.68 -15.64 -12.00
N LEU A 61 -24.03 -14.36 -11.93
CA LEU A 61 -23.45 -13.32 -12.76
C LEU A 61 -21.95 -13.11 -12.49
N ILE A 62 -21.53 -13.12 -11.23
CA ILE A 62 -20.11 -13.04 -10.85
C ILE A 62 -19.35 -14.27 -11.38
N ASN A 63 -19.94 -15.46 -11.31
CA ASN A 63 -19.32 -16.69 -11.82
C ASN A 63 -19.16 -16.65 -13.34
N ASP A 64 -20.21 -16.28 -14.09
CA ASP A 64 -20.14 -16.12 -15.55
C ASP A 64 -19.06 -15.09 -15.95
N LEU A 65 -19.00 -13.95 -15.25
CA LEU A 65 -17.98 -12.92 -15.47
C LEU A 65 -16.55 -13.39 -15.13
N LYS A 66 -16.38 -14.30 -14.16
CA LYS A 66 -15.08 -14.92 -13.82
C LYS A 66 -14.67 -16.06 -14.77
N LEU A 67 -15.59 -16.61 -15.56
CA LEU A 67 -15.32 -17.64 -16.57
C LEU A 67 -14.82 -17.07 -17.90
N ASP A 68 -15.00 -15.77 -18.16
CA ASP A 68 -14.51 -15.12 -19.37
C ASP A 68 -12.98 -14.91 -19.35
N ALA A 69 -12.33 -15.09 -20.50
CA ALA A 69 -10.86 -14.99 -20.62
C ALA A 69 -10.31 -13.59 -20.28
N SER A 70 -11.12 -12.54 -20.34
CA SER A 70 -10.75 -11.20 -19.89
C SER A 70 -10.46 -11.14 -18.38
N TYR A 71 -11.15 -11.93 -17.55
CA TYR A 71 -10.92 -11.94 -16.11
C TYR A 71 -9.53 -12.46 -15.73
N ASP A 72 -9.06 -13.47 -16.46
CA ASP A 72 -7.74 -14.04 -16.25
C ASP A 72 -6.63 -13.10 -16.75
N ALA A 73 -6.90 -12.29 -17.78
CA ALA A 73 -6.03 -11.20 -18.21
C ALA A 73 -6.01 -10.04 -17.20
N PHE A 74 -7.18 -9.69 -16.62
CA PHE A 74 -7.31 -8.70 -15.55
C PHE A 74 -6.49 -9.08 -14.32
N LYS A 75 -6.63 -10.31 -13.80
CA LYS A 75 -5.83 -10.77 -12.65
C LYS A 75 -4.33 -10.73 -12.92
N LYS A 76 -3.88 -11.08 -14.13
CA LYS A 76 -2.47 -10.96 -14.55
C LYS A 76 -2.01 -9.49 -14.58
N SER A 77 -2.85 -8.57 -15.05
CA SER A 77 -2.60 -7.13 -15.01
C SER A 77 -2.48 -6.59 -13.58
N ILE A 78 -3.40 -6.94 -12.68
CA ILE A 78 -3.34 -6.55 -11.26
C ILE A 78 -2.09 -7.13 -10.57
N LYS A 79 -1.71 -8.38 -10.87
CA LYS A 79 -0.48 -8.99 -10.35
C LYS A 79 0.78 -8.27 -10.84
N LYS A 80 0.82 -7.83 -12.10
CA LYS A 80 1.90 -6.97 -12.61
C LYS A 80 1.93 -5.63 -11.87
N ASN A 81 0.78 -4.98 -11.69
CA ASN A 81 0.67 -3.72 -10.96
C ASN A 81 1.14 -3.83 -9.50
N LEU A 82 0.99 -4.99 -8.86
CA LEU A 82 1.56 -5.28 -7.52
C LEU A 82 3.08 -5.45 -7.54
N GLN A 83 3.65 -6.02 -8.60
CA GLN A 83 5.10 -6.18 -8.78
C GLN A 83 5.81 -4.86 -9.12
N GLU A 84 5.12 -3.95 -9.80
CA GLU A 84 5.62 -2.61 -10.16
C GLU A 84 5.29 -1.53 -9.11
N LEU A 85 4.47 -1.87 -8.10
CA LEU A 85 4.09 -0.98 -7.00
C LEU A 85 5.32 -0.54 -6.19
N LYS A 86 5.40 0.76 -5.85
CA LYS A 86 6.48 1.32 -5.02
C LYS A 86 5.94 2.26 -3.97
N PHE A 87 6.44 2.11 -2.74
CA PHE A 87 6.27 3.09 -1.67
C PHE A 87 7.37 4.16 -1.78
N ASN A 88 6.94 5.42 -1.87
CA ASN A 88 7.84 6.56 -1.83
C ASN A 88 7.56 7.36 -0.55
N TYR A 89 8.31 7.05 0.51
CA TYR A 89 8.18 7.73 1.80
C TYR A 89 8.69 9.17 1.69
N ILE A 90 7.83 10.11 2.08
CA ILE A 90 8.12 11.54 2.19
C ILE A 90 7.57 11.97 3.54
N ILE A 91 8.44 12.53 4.38
CA ILE A 91 8.27 12.66 5.84
C ILE A 91 6.95 13.35 6.23
N ASP A 92 6.52 14.36 5.49
CA ASP A 92 5.45 15.27 5.91
C ASP A 92 4.02 14.84 5.52
N LYS A 93 3.78 13.58 5.08
CA LYS A 93 2.52 13.19 4.41
C LYS A 93 1.97 11.79 4.76
N ASP A 94 1.48 11.61 5.99
CA ASP A 94 0.82 10.37 6.47
C ASP A 94 -0.28 9.82 5.55
N ASP A 95 -1.06 10.72 4.93
CA ASP A 95 -2.06 10.41 3.90
C ASP A 95 -1.53 9.51 2.77
N LYS A 96 -0.24 9.66 2.38
CA LYS A 96 0.41 8.79 1.39
C LYS A 96 0.61 7.37 1.89
N SER A 97 0.94 7.18 3.16
CA SER A 97 1.14 5.86 3.78
C SER A 97 -0.17 5.08 3.84
N LEU A 98 -1.26 5.75 4.24
CA LEU A 98 -2.60 5.18 4.24
C LEU A 98 -3.08 4.86 2.81
N LYS A 99 -2.88 5.78 1.86
CA LYS A 99 -3.23 5.57 0.43
C LYS A 99 -2.43 4.42 -0.19
N PHE A 100 -1.13 4.29 0.13
CA PHE A 100 -0.30 3.19 -0.32
C PHE A 100 -0.83 1.84 0.19
N LEU A 101 -1.07 1.69 1.50
CA LEU A 101 -1.57 0.43 2.06
C LEU A 101 -2.98 0.09 1.60
N ASN A 102 -3.87 1.08 1.44
CA ASN A 102 -5.21 0.84 0.90
C ASN A 102 -5.18 0.46 -0.58
N ASN A 103 -4.27 1.04 -1.39
CA ASN A 103 -4.05 0.60 -2.76
C ASN A 103 -3.50 -0.84 -2.82
N PHE A 104 -2.51 -1.16 -1.98
CA PHE A 104 -1.94 -2.51 -1.88
C PHE A 104 -3.01 -3.55 -1.50
N LYS A 105 -3.82 -3.27 -0.48
CA LYS A 105 -4.97 -4.10 -0.07
C LYS A 105 -5.96 -4.32 -1.21
N ARG A 106 -6.35 -3.25 -1.90
CA ARG A 106 -7.26 -3.30 -3.06
C ARG A 106 -6.71 -4.22 -4.14
N LEU A 107 -5.47 -4.01 -4.56
CA LEU A 107 -4.83 -4.81 -5.62
C LEU A 107 -4.70 -6.29 -5.20
N CYS A 108 -4.40 -6.58 -3.93
CA CYS A 108 -4.36 -7.98 -3.45
C CYS A 108 -5.71 -8.69 -3.51
N TYR A 109 -6.81 -7.96 -3.26
CA TYR A 109 -8.17 -8.49 -3.38
C TYR A 109 -8.61 -8.62 -4.85
N GLU A 110 -8.45 -7.57 -5.65
CA GLU A 110 -8.83 -7.54 -7.08
C GLU A 110 -8.03 -8.55 -7.92
N GLY A 111 -6.77 -8.84 -7.56
CA GLY A 111 -5.94 -9.85 -8.21
C GLY A 111 -6.13 -11.28 -7.70
N GLU A 112 -7.08 -11.52 -6.79
CA GLU A 112 -7.27 -12.80 -6.06
C GLU A 112 -5.97 -13.36 -5.42
N ILE A 113 -5.06 -12.50 -4.99
CA ILE A 113 -3.83 -12.91 -4.30
C ILE A 113 -4.21 -13.34 -2.88
N THR A 114 -4.53 -14.62 -2.66
CA THR A 114 -4.92 -15.18 -1.36
C THR A 114 -3.72 -15.39 -0.44
N GLU A 115 -2.63 -15.95 -0.99
CA GLU A 115 -1.50 -16.46 -0.22
C GLU A 115 -0.78 -15.39 0.59
N PHE A 116 -0.81 -15.54 1.92
CA PHE A 116 -0.17 -14.61 2.84
C PHE A 116 1.34 -14.46 2.56
N GLY A 117 2.03 -15.56 2.28
CA GLY A 117 3.45 -15.55 1.89
C GLY A 117 3.72 -14.78 0.59
N GLU A 118 2.78 -14.76 -0.37
CA GLU A 118 2.91 -13.94 -1.58
C GLU A 118 2.63 -12.47 -1.28
N ARG A 119 1.52 -12.14 -0.60
CA ARG A 119 1.20 -10.76 -0.17
C ARG A 119 2.37 -10.10 0.56
N LYS A 120 2.96 -10.83 1.51
CA LYS A 120 4.06 -10.39 2.35
C LYS A 120 5.34 -10.08 1.55
N ARG A 121 5.68 -10.92 0.55
CA ARG A 121 6.79 -10.66 -0.40
C ARG A 121 6.49 -9.48 -1.32
N LEU A 122 5.26 -9.36 -1.83
CA LEU A 122 4.85 -8.25 -2.68
C LEU A 122 4.90 -6.91 -1.94
N LEU A 123 4.47 -6.86 -0.68
CA LEU A 123 4.60 -5.65 0.13
C LEU A 123 6.09 -5.29 0.33
N LEU A 124 6.93 -6.25 0.73
CA LEU A 124 8.36 -6.02 0.97
C LEU A 124 9.07 -5.51 -0.30
N ASN A 125 8.80 -6.13 -1.46
CA ASN A 125 9.34 -5.71 -2.76
C ASN A 125 8.92 -4.29 -3.18
N ALA A 126 7.78 -3.81 -2.70
CA ALA A 126 7.33 -2.44 -2.94
C ALA A 126 8.04 -1.40 -2.06
N LEU A 127 8.83 -1.82 -1.07
CA LEU A 127 9.62 -0.94 -0.20
C LEU A 127 11.03 -0.74 -0.78
N SER A 128 11.64 0.41 -0.51
CA SER A 128 13.04 0.63 -0.89
C SER A 128 13.97 -0.22 -0.03
N LYS A 129 14.87 -1.00 -0.63
CA LYS A 129 15.79 -1.90 0.10
C LYS A 129 16.66 -1.20 1.16
N GLY A 130 16.88 0.10 1.02
CA GLY A 130 17.63 0.93 1.97
C GLY A 130 16.77 1.65 3.02
N SER A 131 15.45 1.43 3.07
CA SER A 131 14.56 2.10 4.02
C SER A 131 14.21 1.23 5.23
N LEU A 132 13.80 1.88 6.33
CA LEU A 132 13.51 1.19 7.58
C LEU A 132 12.28 0.29 7.50
N GLN A 133 11.29 0.65 6.68
CA GLN A 133 10.12 -0.20 6.45
C GLN A 133 10.57 -1.55 5.90
N HIS A 134 11.52 -1.55 4.94
CA HIS A 134 12.07 -2.79 4.39
C HIS A 134 12.87 -3.53 5.46
N SER A 135 13.86 -2.89 6.10
CA SER A 135 14.75 -3.59 7.03
C SER A 135 14.04 -4.11 8.29
N LEU A 136 13.04 -3.40 8.84
CA LEU A 136 12.29 -3.87 10.01
C LEU A 136 11.32 -5.01 9.70
N ILE A 137 10.74 -5.05 8.49
CA ILE A 137 9.88 -6.14 8.04
C ILE A 137 10.72 -7.36 7.65
N ASP A 138 11.86 -7.17 6.98
CA ASP A 138 12.80 -8.21 6.55
C ASP A 138 13.47 -8.91 7.75
N ASN A 139 14.02 -8.14 8.71
CA ASN A 139 14.59 -8.68 9.95
C ASN A 139 13.58 -9.44 10.84
N LYS A 140 12.27 -9.23 10.63
CA LYS A 140 11.19 -9.92 11.34
C LYS A 140 10.43 -10.90 10.44
N PHE A 141 10.86 -11.12 9.18
CA PHE A 141 10.01 -11.69 8.14
C PHE A 141 9.31 -12.96 8.61
N ASP A 142 10.04 -14.01 8.99
CA ASP A 142 9.46 -15.30 9.39
C ASP A 142 8.60 -15.26 10.66
N LYS A 143 8.66 -14.18 11.45
CA LYS A 143 7.89 -14.00 12.69
C LYS A 143 6.55 -13.29 12.48
N ILE A 144 6.32 -12.70 11.30
CA ILE A 144 5.07 -11.99 10.96
C ILE A 144 4.07 -13.01 10.40
N ASN A 145 2.98 -13.28 11.11
CA ASN A 145 2.01 -14.33 10.83
C ASN A 145 0.70 -13.84 10.22
N SER A 146 0.43 -12.54 10.25
CA SER A 146 -0.80 -11.94 9.71
C SER A 146 -0.54 -10.67 8.89
N MET A 147 -1.53 -10.25 8.11
CA MET A 147 -1.47 -8.96 7.41
C MET A 147 -1.55 -7.79 8.40
N GLU A 148 -2.24 -7.99 9.52
CA GLU A 148 -2.45 -7.03 10.59
C GLU A 148 -1.12 -6.74 11.32
N GLU A 149 -0.34 -7.78 11.63
CA GLU A 149 1.04 -7.64 12.12
C GLU A 149 1.95 -6.98 11.08
N LEU A 150 1.83 -7.35 9.81
CA LEU A 150 2.65 -6.78 8.73
C LEU A 150 2.40 -5.27 8.57
N PHE A 151 1.13 -4.85 8.59
CA PHE A 151 0.78 -3.43 8.56
C PHE A 151 1.16 -2.70 9.86
N LYS A 152 1.08 -3.38 11.02
CA LYS A 152 1.58 -2.82 12.29
C LYS A 152 3.07 -2.52 12.21
N TYR A 153 3.91 -3.45 11.76
CA TYR A 153 5.35 -3.19 11.62
C TYR A 153 5.66 -2.11 10.57
N PHE A 154 4.90 -2.04 9.48
CA PHE A 154 4.98 -0.92 8.54
C PHE A 154 4.68 0.43 9.23
N TYR A 155 3.60 0.55 9.99
CA TYR A 155 3.28 1.79 10.71
C TYR A 155 4.28 2.12 11.84
N GLU A 156 4.75 1.14 12.61
CA GLU A 156 5.82 1.35 13.61
C GLU A 156 7.08 1.92 12.96
N SER A 157 7.51 1.37 11.82
CA SER A 157 8.69 1.86 11.10
C SER A 157 8.56 3.29 10.54
N LEU A 158 7.34 3.79 10.32
CA LEU A 158 7.09 5.19 9.94
C LEU A 158 7.21 6.15 11.13
N LEU A 159 6.86 5.71 12.34
CA LEU A 159 7.00 6.49 13.57
C LEU A 159 8.47 6.57 14.06
N ASP A 160 9.29 5.58 13.69
CA ASP A 160 10.71 5.54 14.03
C ASP A 160 11.63 6.17 12.98
N GLU A 161 11.23 6.28 11.71
CA GLU A 161 12.07 6.90 10.67
C GLU A 161 12.55 8.33 10.97
N PRO A 162 11.74 9.29 11.48
CA PRO A 162 12.23 10.61 11.84
C PRO A 162 13.24 10.62 13.01
N LYS A 163 13.45 9.49 13.70
CA LYS A 163 14.45 9.31 14.76
C LYS A 163 15.80 8.80 14.23
N THR A 164 15.90 8.47 12.94
CA THR A 164 17.10 7.85 12.37
C THR A 164 18.05 8.83 11.69
N VAL A 165 19.34 8.64 11.97
CA VAL A 165 20.44 9.32 11.28
C VAL A 165 20.56 8.75 9.87
N LYS A 166 20.49 9.63 8.85
CA LYS A 166 20.65 9.26 7.44
C LYS A 166 22.05 9.63 6.96
N ASN A 167 22.50 9.01 5.87
CA ASN A 167 23.78 9.39 5.27
C ASN A 167 23.73 10.85 4.81
N GLY A 168 24.75 11.64 5.18
CA GLY A 168 24.75 13.09 4.96
C GLY A 168 23.86 13.92 5.89
N SER A 169 23.22 13.32 6.90
CA SER A 169 22.66 14.09 8.02
C SER A 169 23.78 14.80 8.77
N TYR A 170 23.54 16.05 9.16
CA TYR A 170 24.25 16.68 10.27
C TYR A 170 23.37 16.63 11.53
N ILE A 171 24.02 16.52 12.68
CA ILE A 171 23.50 16.03 13.95
C ILE A 171 24.36 16.71 15.13
N THR A 172 24.25 16.57 16.47
CA THR A 172 25.13 17.23 17.51
C THR A 172 25.28 16.49 18.86
N LEU A 173 26.49 16.07 19.28
CA LEU A 173 26.74 15.13 20.39
C LEU A 173 27.03 15.90 21.67
N LYS A 174 26.37 15.55 22.78
CA LYS A 174 26.43 16.31 24.04
C LYS A 174 26.72 15.42 25.24
N HIS A 175 27.75 15.76 26.01
CA HIS A 175 28.05 15.12 27.29
C HIS A 175 27.06 15.61 28.36
N VAL A 176 26.25 14.69 28.90
CA VAL A 176 25.09 15.01 29.75
C VAL A 176 25.50 15.79 31.01
N ALA A 177 26.50 15.31 31.75
CA ALA A 177 26.84 15.85 33.08
C ALA A 177 27.55 17.22 33.06
N THR A 178 28.14 17.64 31.93
CA THR A 178 28.80 18.97 31.82
C THR A 178 28.12 19.91 30.82
N GLY A 179 27.11 19.42 30.08
CA GLY A 179 26.43 20.18 29.03
C GLY A 179 27.29 20.54 27.81
N LYS A 180 28.57 20.16 27.77
CA LYS A 180 29.48 20.43 26.65
C LYS A 180 29.19 19.52 25.46
N TYR A 181 29.37 20.03 24.26
CA TYR A 181 29.34 19.21 23.04
C TYR A 181 30.67 18.49 22.84
N LEU A 182 30.64 17.30 22.25
CA LEU A 182 31.83 16.58 21.80
C LEU A 182 32.21 17.08 20.40
N SER A 183 33.30 17.85 20.32
CA SER A 183 33.99 18.17 19.08
C SER A 183 35.07 17.12 18.80
N ILE A 184 35.20 16.68 17.55
CA ILE A 184 36.45 16.09 17.08
C ILE A 184 37.49 17.20 17.04
N CYS A 185 38.64 16.97 17.68
CA CYS A 185 39.88 17.68 17.35
C CYS A 185 40.66 16.80 16.39
N ASP A 186 40.71 17.18 15.12
CA ASP A 186 41.73 16.66 14.22
C ASP A 186 43.03 17.43 14.52
N ASP A 187 43.92 16.84 15.34
CA ASP A 187 45.26 17.38 15.66
C ASP A 187 46.22 17.34 14.44
N THR A 188 45.67 17.33 13.21
CA THR A 188 46.42 17.26 11.95
C THR A 188 45.85 18.20 10.86
N TYR A 189 45.46 19.43 11.20
CA TYR A 189 45.52 20.55 10.24
C TYR A 189 45.97 21.85 10.91
N ASP A 190 47.26 22.14 10.76
CA ASP A 190 47.87 23.42 11.13
C ASP A 190 47.20 24.60 10.39
N LYS A 191 46.84 25.63 11.15
CA LYS A 191 46.46 27.00 10.70
C LYS A 191 45.24 27.14 9.77
N TYR A 192 44.12 27.59 10.35
CA TYR A 192 43.37 28.71 9.78
C TYR A 192 42.77 29.59 10.89
N GLU A 193 43.09 30.88 10.88
CA GLU A 193 42.31 31.90 11.60
C GLU A 193 41.09 32.28 10.74
N GLY A 194 39.88 32.13 11.30
CA GLY A 194 38.64 32.60 10.68
C GLY A 194 37.96 31.59 9.74
N GLY A 195 36.96 30.86 10.27
CA GLY A 195 36.04 30.04 9.49
C GLY A 195 35.34 29.00 10.36
N SER A 196 34.00 28.91 10.33
CA SER A 196 33.28 27.91 11.13
C SER A 196 33.26 26.56 10.41
N VAL A 197 34.02 25.59 10.92
CA VAL A 197 33.98 24.20 10.47
C VAL A 197 33.06 23.39 11.39
N TYR A 198 31.83 23.18 10.94
CA TYR A 198 30.79 22.49 11.71
C TYR A 198 30.70 21.00 11.35
N LEU A 199 31.44 20.14 12.06
CA LEU A 199 31.18 18.70 12.06
C LEU A 199 30.12 18.35 13.11
N ILE A 200 28.88 18.51 12.70
CA ILE A 200 27.66 18.38 13.51
C ILE A 200 27.29 16.86 13.46
N ILE A 201 27.52 16.11 14.56
CA ILE A 201 27.20 14.66 14.77
C ILE A 201 26.44 14.44 16.11
N LEU A 202 25.23 13.83 16.18
CA LEU A 202 24.24 13.63 17.30
C LEU A 202 24.01 12.12 17.42
N LEU A 203 23.36 11.76 18.53
CA LEU A 203 22.20 10.89 18.51
C LEU A 203 21.15 11.50 19.45
N THR A 204 19.85 11.47 19.11
CA THR A 204 18.76 11.93 19.99
C THR A 204 18.67 11.03 21.23
N THR A 205 19.54 11.33 22.20
CA THR A 205 19.66 10.71 23.51
C THR A 205 20.00 9.22 23.48
N LEU A 206 21.25 8.89 23.11
CA LEU A 206 21.83 7.59 23.46
C LEU A 206 22.27 7.61 24.92
N TYR A 207 21.56 6.91 25.80
CA TYR A 207 22.03 6.65 27.17
C TYR A 207 23.09 5.54 27.13
N ILE A 208 24.32 5.88 27.49
CA ILE A 208 25.37 4.93 27.84
C ILE A 208 25.49 4.96 29.38
N LEU A 209 25.53 3.77 29.98
CA LEU A 209 25.73 3.51 31.42
C LEU A 209 27.22 3.30 31.72
#